data_AF-A0AAE0WH41-F1
#
_entry.id   AF-A0AAE0WH41-F1
#
_cell.length_a   1.000
_cell.length_b   1.000
_cell.length_c   1.000
_cell.angle_alpha   90.00
_cell.angle_beta   90.00
_cell.angle_gamma   90.00
#
_symmetry.space_group_name_H-M   'P 1'
#
loop_
_entity.id
_entity.type
_entity.pdbx_description
1 polymer ?
#
loop_
_entity_poly.entity_id
_entity_poly.type
_entity_poly.pdbx_seq_one_letter_code
_entity_poly.pdbx_strand_id
1 'polypeptide(L)'
;MTLMPGLDLMDTKFWSLEDETKEIIRHAFVALLKDIWRLDIAPYDCALRNILWEPQSKHCSIVDFEHYHQAKDPINMHETEEMQRWGIVQRPPPSHCKY
;
A
#
# COMPACT_ATOMS: atom_id res chain seq x y z
N MET A 1 -10.81 0.30 -17.44
CA MET A 1 -9.60 0.53 -16.61
C MET A 1 -8.41 0.69 -17.55
N THR A 2 -7.54 1.66 -17.27
CA THR A 2 -6.25 1.83 -17.96
C THR A 2 -5.22 0.95 -17.26
N LEU A 3 -4.31 0.32 -18.02
CA LEU A 3 -3.21 -0.44 -17.44
C LEU A 3 -2.26 0.55 -16.74
N MET A 4 -2.14 0.44 -15.42
CA MET A 4 -1.20 1.23 -14.64
C MET A 4 0.19 0.59 -14.71
N PRO A 5 1.27 1.40 -14.79
CA PRO A 5 2.62 0.88 -14.75
C PRO A 5 2.97 0.27 -13.38
N GLY A 6 3.94 -0.65 -13.39
CA GLY A 6 4.38 -1.38 -12.20
C GLY A 6 3.71 -2.74 -12.00
N LEU A 7 4.21 -3.47 -11.01
CA LEU A 7 3.66 -4.74 -10.55
C LEU A 7 3.17 -4.58 -9.11
N ASP A 8 2.17 -5.35 -8.71
CA ASP A 8 1.70 -5.27 -7.33
C ASP A 8 2.73 -5.84 -6.33
N LEU A 9 2.65 -5.38 -5.09
CA LEU A 9 3.61 -5.76 -4.05
C LEU A 9 3.52 -7.25 -3.67
N MET A 10 2.41 -7.93 -3.97
CA MET A 10 2.27 -9.36 -3.74
C MET A 10 3.03 -10.15 -4.81
N ASP A 11 2.85 -9.81 -6.08
CA ASP A 11 3.52 -10.45 -7.23
C ASP A 11 5.03 -10.18 -7.26
N THR A 12 5.46 -8.99 -6.85
CA THR A 12 6.89 -8.65 -6.71
C THR A 12 7.58 -9.37 -5.55
N LYS A 13 6.85 -10.15 -4.74
CA LYS A 13 7.35 -10.80 -3.52
C LYS A 13 8.01 -9.77 -2.59
N PHE A 14 7.31 -8.68 -2.28
CA PHE A 14 7.80 -7.56 -1.46
C PHE A 14 8.67 -7.97 -0.26
N TRP A 15 8.28 -9.02 0.46
CA TRP A 15 9.03 -9.52 1.63
C TRP A 15 10.41 -10.08 1.34
N SER A 16 10.65 -10.53 0.10
CA SER A 16 11.93 -11.04 -0.39
C SER A 16 12.84 -9.94 -0.94
N LEU A 17 12.38 -8.70 -1.04
CA LEU A 17 13.20 -7.56 -1.46
C LEU A 17 14.22 -7.18 -0.38
N GLU A 18 15.25 -6.44 -0.78
CA GLU A 18 16.20 -5.84 0.16
C GLU A 18 15.52 -4.82 1.07
N ASP A 19 15.99 -4.69 2.31
CA ASP A 19 15.36 -3.81 3.30
C ASP A 19 15.42 -2.33 2.89
N GLU A 20 16.48 -1.90 2.19
CA GLU A 20 16.56 -0.56 1.61
C GLU A 20 15.44 -0.31 0.58
N THR A 21 15.19 -1.30 -0.29
CA THR A 21 14.12 -1.21 -1.29
C THR A 21 12.75 -1.17 -0.62
N LYS A 22 12.52 -2.01 0.41
CA LYS A 22 11.28 -1.99 1.18
C LYS A 22 11.03 -0.62 1.81
N GLU A 23 12.07 0.02 2.34
CA GLU A 23 11.94 1.32 2.98
C GLU A 23 11.63 2.44 1.99
N ILE A 24 12.24 2.41 0.80
CA ILE A 24 11.89 3.32 -0.30
C ILE A 24 10.42 3.17 -0.69
N ILE A 25 9.93 1.94 -0.82
CA ILE A 25 8.54 1.66 -1.15
C ILE A 25 7.61 2.18 -0.05
N ARG A 26 7.93 1.95 1.23
CA ARG A 26 7.14 2.43 2.38
C ARG A 26 7.04 3.95 2.38
N HIS A 27 8.14 4.66 2.18
CA HIS A 27 8.13 6.12 2.11
C HIS A 27 7.27 6.63 0.96
N ALA A 28 7.40 6.04 -0.25
CA ALA A 28 6.59 6.43 -1.41
C ALA A 28 5.10 6.14 -1.18
N PHE A 29 4.78 4.98 -0.60
CA PHE A 29 3.42 4.58 -0.24
C PHE A 29 2.78 5.54 0.77
N VAL A 30 3.47 5.87 1.87
CA VAL A 30 2.93 6.77 2.90
C VAL A 30 2.69 8.17 2.34
N ALA A 31 3.62 8.69 1.52
CA ALA A 31 3.45 9.99 0.88
C ALA A 31 2.19 10.00 0.00
N LEU A 32 2.02 8.98 -0.84
CA LEU A 32 0.83 8.85 -1.69
C LEU A 32 -0.46 8.70 -0.87
N LEU A 33 -0.45 7.86 0.16
CA LEU A 33 -1.63 7.60 0.98
C LEU A 33 -2.09 8.87 1.73
N LYS A 34 -1.16 9.71 2.20
CA LYS A 34 -1.49 11.01 2.79
C LYS A 34 -2.22 11.91 1.80
N ASP A 35 -1.78 11.95 0.56
CA ASP A 35 -2.42 12.77 -0.47
C ASP A 35 -3.82 12.27 -0.79
N ILE A 36 -4.03 10.96 -0.81
CA ILE A 36 -5.38 10.35 -0.94
C ILE A 36 -6.25 10.72 0.26
N TRP A 37 -5.73 10.62 1.49
CA TRP A 37 -6.46 10.97 2.70
C TRP A 37 -6.89 12.44 2.74
N ARG A 38 -6.04 13.36 2.23
CA ARG A 38 -6.36 14.79 2.10
C ARG A 38 -7.51 15.07 1.13
N LEU A 39 -7.83 14.13 0.24
CA LEU A 39 -9.00 14.20 -0.64
C LEU A 39 -10.28 13.67 0.05
N ASP A 40 -10.24 13.44 1.37
CA ASP A 40 -11.33 12.83 2.15
C ASP A 40 -11.63 11.37 1.73
N ILE A 41 -10.61 10.65 1.27
CA ILE A 41 -10.73 9.26 0.83
C ILE A 41 -9.89 8.37 1.75
N ALA A 42 -10.56 7.47 2.48
CA ALA A 42 -9.93 6.38 3.22
C ALA A 42 -10.23 5.05 2.51
N PRO A 43 -9.24 4.40 1.87
CA PRO A 43 -9.44 3.13 1.18
C PRO A 43 -10.01 2.05 2.11
N TYR A 44 -10.93 1.26 1.57
CA TYR A 44 -11.54 0.16 2.32
C TYR A 44 -10.65 -1.10 2.29
N ASP A 45 -10.26 -1.52 1.09
CA ASP A 45 -9.49 -2.74 0.83
C ASP A 45 -7.98 -2.47 0.85
N CYS A 46 -7.41 -2.53 2.05
CA CYS A 46 -5.99 -2.29 2.30
C CYS A 46 -5.20 -3.60 2.18
N ALA A 47 -4.57 -3.83 1.03
CA ALA A 47 -3.75 -5.03 0.80
C ALA A 47 -2.58 -4.77 -0.14
N LEU A 48 -1.53 -5.57 -0.05
CA LEU A 48 -0.34 -5.47 -0.91
C LEU A 48 -0.65 -5.59 -2.41
N ARG A 49 -1.67 -6.38 -2.79
CA ARG A 49 -2.12 -6.51 -4.19
C ARG A 49 -2.66 -5.20 -4.79
N ASN A 50 -3.06 -4.26 -3.93
CA ASN A 50 -3.62 -2.95 -4.32
C ASN A 50 -2.55 -1.86 -4.32
N ILE A 51 -1.27 -2.21 -4.06
CA ILE A 51 -0.14 -1.29 -4.14
C ILE A 51 0.73 -1.73 -5.33
N LEU A 52 0.84 -0.87 -6.34
CA LEU A 52 1.71 -1.07 -7.49
C LEU A 52 3.03 -0.34 -7.29
N TRP A 53 4.13 -0.99 -7.66
CA TRP A 53 5.47 -0.42 -7.62
C TRP A 53 6.14 -0.56 -8.98
N GLU A 54 6.65 0.55 -9.51
CA GLU A 54 7.52 0.56 -10.68
C GLU A 54 8.96 0.89 -10.28
N PRO A 55 9.88 -0.09 -10.33
CA PRO A 55 11.24 0.08 -9.79
C PRO A 55 12.10 1.07 -10.59
N GLN A 56 11.84 1.24 -11.89
CA GLN A 56 12.63 2.11 -12.77
C GLN A 56 12.37 3.59 -12.49
N SER A 57 11.10 3.96 -12.38
CA SER A 57 10.64 5.33 -12.10
C SER A 57 10.54 5.63 -10.60
N LYS A 58 10.67 4.60 -9.73
CA LYS A 58 10.40 4.65 -8.29
C LYS A 58 8.99 5.18 -8.00
N HIS A 59 8.04 4.81 -8.85
CA HIS A 59 6.67 5.28 -8.77
C HIS A 59 5.81 4.28 -8.01
N CYS A 60 5.03 4.79 -7.05
CA CYS A 60 4.06 4.03 -6.28
C CYS A 60 2.66 4.41 -6.75
N SER A 61 1.75 3.45 -6.84
CA SER A 61 0.34 3.71 -7.13
C SER A 61 -0.53 2.84 -6.24
N ILE A 62 -1.63 3.40 -5.76
CA ILE A 62 -2.68 2.67 -5.07
C ILE A 62 -3.84 2.51 -6.06
N VAL A 63 -4.42 1.33 -6.11
CA VAL A 63 -5.56 1.00 -6.98
C VAL A 63 -6.71 0.43 -6.17
N ASP A 64 -7.81 0.11 -6.84
CA ASP A 64 -9.02 -0.47 -6.24
C ASP A 64 -9.71 0.45 -5.21
N PHE A 65 -10.30 1.52 -5.73
CA PHE A 65 -11.11 2.48 -4.96
C PHE A 65 -12.62 2.24 -5.12
N GLU A 66 -13.04 1.04 -5.54
CA GLU A 66 -14.47 0.74 -5.72
C GLU A 66 -15.25 0.91 -4.41
N HIS A 67 -14.57 0.69 -3.28
CA HIS A 67 -15.08 0.96 -1.94
C HIS A 67 -14.12 1.85 -1.15
N TYR A 68 -14.65 2.95 -0.60
CA TYR A 68 -13.91 3.83 0.29
C TYR A 68 -14.84 4.42 1.37
N HIS A 69 -14.23 4.93 2.43
CA HIS A 69 -14.89 5.72 3.47
C HIS A 69 -14.40 7.16 3.41
N GLN A 70 -15.16 8.07 4.03
CA GLN A 70 -14.64 9.40 4.33
C GLN A 70 -13.51 9.30 5.35
N ALA A 71 -12.47 10.11 5.17
CA ALA A 71 -11.32 10.09 6.06
C ALA A 71 -11.74 10.70 7.42
N LYS A 72 -11.46 9.98 8.51
CA LYS A 72 -11.83 10.43 9.86
C LYS A 72 -11.11 11.72 10.26
N ASP A 73 -9.84 11.82 9.86
CA ASP A 73 -9.01 13.02 9.98
C ASP A 73 -8.17 13.14 8.69
N PRO A 74 -8.66 13.90 7.69
CA PRO A 74 -7.97 14.07 6.40
C PRO A 74 -6.57 14.71 6.50
N ILE A 75 -6.26 15.37 7.62
CA ILE A 75 -5.01 16.11 7.80
C ILE A 75 -4.01 15.28 8.63
N ASN A 76 -4.47 14.66 9.71
CA ASN A 76 -3.62 13.93 10.66
C ASN A 76 -3.82 12.40 10.55
N MET A 77 -3.66 11.86 9.34
CA MET A 77 -3.65 10.41 9.12
C MET A 77 -2.61 9.71 10.00
N HIS A 78 -3.01 8.65 10.72
CA HIS A 78 -2.10 7.82 11.51
C HIS A 78 -1.31 6.84 10.61
N GLU A 79 -0.14 7.29 10.15
CA GLU A 79 0.73 6.55 9.21
C GLU A 79 1.01 5.11 9.65
N THR A 80 1.43 4.90 10.89
CA THR A 80 1.80 3.57 11.39
C THR A 80 0.62 2.60 11.39
N GLU A 81 -0.58 3.08 11.76
CA GLU A 81 -1.80 2.26 11.77
C GLU A 81 -2.19 1.86 10.35
N GLU A 82 -2.16 2.81 9.42
CA GLU A 82 -2.44 2.53 8.01
C GLU A 82 -1.39 1.56 7.43
N MET A 83 -0.10 1.80 7.62
CA MET A 83 0.93 0.88 7.14
C MET A 83 0.75 -0.55 7.69
N GLN A 84 0.32 -0.70 8.94
CA GLN A 84 -0.02 -2.01 9.52
C GLN A 84 -1.25 -2.62 8.85
N ARG A 85 -2.31 -1.83 8.68
CA ARG A 85 -3.56 -2.24 8.04
C ARG A 85 -3.34 -2.72 6.60
N TRP A 86 -2.46 -2.06 5.86
CA TRP A 86 -2.06 -2.44 4.50
C TRP A 86 -1.09 -3.63 4.45
N GLY A 87 -0.53 -4.03 5.59
CA GLY A 87 0.40 -5.14 5.67
C GLY A 87 1.78 -4.85 5.07
N ILE A 88 2.22 -3.59 5.02
CA ILE A 88 3.53 -3.20 4.44
C ILE A 88 4.69 -3.19 5.46
N VAL A 89 4.36 -3.29 6.76
CA VAL A 89 5.33 -3.28 7.88
C VAL A 89 5.53 -4.65 8.53
N GLN A 90 4.47 -5.47 8.61
CA GLN A 90 4.56 -6.80 9.20
C GLN A 90 4.13 -7.85 8.20
N ARG A 91 4.99 -8.86 8.00
CA ARG A 91 4.60 -10.06 7.27
C ARG A 91 3.55 -10.76 8.14
N PRO A 92 2.32 -11.00 7.67
CA PRO A 92 1.40 -11.80 8.42
C PRO A 92 2.07 -13.16 8.71
N PRO A 93 1.89 -13.72 9.93
CA PRO A 93 2.43 -15.05 10.22
C PRO A 93 1.94 -16.00 9.12
N PRO A 94 2.78 -16.92 8.62
CA PRO A 94 2.36 -17.86 7.59
C PRO A 94 1.08 -18.52 8.08
N SER A 95 -0.02 -18.24 7.38
CA SER A 95 -1.32 -18.85 7.66
C SER A 95 -1.07 -20.34 7.66
N HIS A 96 -1.34 -21.01 8.78
CA HIS A 96 -1.42 -22.46 8.78
C HIS A 96 -2.40 -22.85 7.67
N CYS A 97 -1.89 -23.43 6.59
CA CYS A 97 -2.69 -24.12 5.60
C CYS A 97 -3.58 -25.10 6.36
N LYS A 98 -4.88 -24.84 6.41
CA LYS A 98 -5.85 -25.89 6.65
C LYS A 98 -6.41 -26.24 5.28
N TYR A 99 -6.00 -27.43 4.82
CA TYR A 99 -6.66 -28.20 3.77
C TYR A 99 -8.14 -28.38 4.09
#